data_AF-A0A0M3JB65-F1
#
_entry.id   AF-A0A0M3JB65-F1
#
_cell.length_a   1.000
_cell.length_b   1.000
_cell.length_c   1.000
_cell.angle_alpha   90.00
_cell.angle_beta   90.00
_cell.angle_gamma   90.00
#
_symmetry.space_group_name_H-M   'P 1'
#
loop_
_entity.id
_entity.type
_entity.pdbx_description
1 polymer ?
#
loop_
_entity_poly.entity_id
_entity_poly.type
_entity_poly.pdbx_seq_one_letter_code
_entity_poly.pdbx_strand_id
1 'polypeptide(L)'
;MKTPSLASGYLQGDVARFDCFQTHWIKGENEYKCGVVVDYYDPNQYRFEWNKGSQPWCRSRERDNLFKWLTIVSATVGIIMAFVLIFLSCWCVKQKKRRDADERGSSIYAKTPLRGPTVKFIRYLLPEYIQSPYFAKNVPLN
;
A
#
# COMPACT_ATOMS: atom_id res chain seq x y z
N MET A 1 -23.76 36.70 -2.08
CA MET A 1 -24.95 37.50 -1.71
C MET A 1 -25.87 36.61 -0.89
N LYS A 2 -26.34 37.08 0.27
CA LYS A 2 -27.38 36.37 1.04
C LYS A 2 -28.73 36.74 0.40
N THR A 3 -29.51 35.75 -0.01
CA THR A 3 -30.86 35.98 -0.50
C THR A 3 -31.72 36.52 0.64
N PRO A 4 -32.46 37.63 0.46
CA PRO A 4 -33.34 38.14 1.50
C PRO A 4 -34.46 37.12 1.77
N SER A 5 -34.84 36.94 3.03
CA SER A 5 -35.92 36.04 3.47
C SER A 5 -37.32 36.44 2.99
N LEU A 6 -37.40 37.52 2.20
CA LEU A 6 -38.60 38.10 1.60
C LEU A 6 -38.54 38.11 0.05
N ALA A 7 -37.59 37.39 -0.55
CA ALA A 7 -37.55 37.25 -2.01
C ALA A 7 -38.84 36.57 -2.49
N SER A 8 -39.41 37.08 -3.60
CA SER A 8 -40.54 36.46 -4.29
C SER A 8 -40.27 34.96 -4.44
N GLY A 9 -41.24 34.13 -4.08
CA GLY A 9 -41.11 32.68 -4.21
C GLY A 9 -40.67 32.32 -5.62
N TYR A 10 -39.71 31.40 -5.73
CA TYR A 10 -39.16 30.97 -7.01
C TYR A 10 -40.28 30.39 -7.88
N LEU A 11 -40.38 30.86 -9.13
CA LEU A 11 -41.40 30.48 -10.10
C LEU A 11 -40.88 29.41 -11.07
N GLN A 12 -41.79 28.82 -11.84
CA GLN A 12 -41.44 27.84 -12.87
C GLN A 12 -40.46 28.45 -13.88
N GLY A 13 -39.31 27.79 -14.06
CA GLY A 13 -38.23 28.27 -14.92
C GLY A 13 -37.11 29.01 -14.18
N ASP A 14 -37.28 29.32 -12.90
CA ASP A 14 -36.21 29.93 -12.10
C ASP A 14 -35.04 28.97 -11.89
N VAL A 15 -33.84 29.52 -11.96
CA VAL A 15 -32.59 28.80 -11.77
C VAL A 15 -31.82 29.38 -10.59
N ALA A 16 -31.60 28.55 -9.57
CA ALA A 16 -30.72 28.85 -8.46
C ALA A 16 -29.33 28.29 -8.75
N ARG A 17 -28.32 29.16 -8.79
CA ARG A 17 -26.91 28.76 -8.92
C ARG A 17 -26.18 28.98 -7.62
N PHE A 18 -25.54 27.93 -7.13
CA PHE A 18 -24.67 27.99 -5.97
C PHE A 18 -23.22 28.05 -6.44
N ASP A 19 -22.45 28.98 -5.87
CA ASP A 19 -21.04 29.12 -6.16
C ASP A 19 -20.23 29.15 -4.87
N CYS A 20 -19.00 28.65 -4.97
CA CYS A 20 -18.02 28.71 -3.90
C CYS A 20 -17.04 29.87 -4.15
N PHE A 21 -16.33 30.30 -3.11
CA PHE A 21 -15.20 31.22 -3.27
C PHE A 21 -14.15 30.64 -4.22
N GLN A 22 -13.41 31.50 -4.92
CA GLN A 22 -12.40 31.10 -5.91
C GLN A 22 -11.31 30.17 -5.34
N THR A 23 -11.09 30.15 -4.03
CA THR A 23 -10.13 29.26 -3.34
C THR A 23 -10.67 27.85 -3.11
N HIS A 24 -11.93 27.58 -3.47
CA HIS A 24 -12.62 26.32 -3.25
C HIS A 24 -13.08 25.73 -4.58
N TRP A 25 -13.25 24.40 -4.59
CA TRP A 25 -13.97 23.68 -5.64
C TRP A 25 -15.37 23.41 -5.15
N ILE A 26 -16.35 23.69 -6.00
CA ILE A 26 -17.71 23.20 -5.81
C ILE A 26 -17.76 21.71 -6.17
N LYS A 27 -18.41 20.93 -5.30
CA LYS A 27 -18.64 19.50 -5.50
C LYS A 27 -20.15 19.28 -5.45
N GLY A 28 -20.64 18.34 -6.26
CA GLY A 28 -22.07 18.10 -6.42
C GLY A 28 -22.69 18.97 -7.52
N GLU A 29 -24.01 19.06 -7.51
CA GLU A 29 -24.77 19.84 -8.49
C GLU A 29 -24.91 21.28 -8.00
N ASN A 30 -24.48 22.23 -8.82
CA ASN A 30 -24.46 23.65 -8.47
C ASN A 30 -25.62 24.45 -9.09
N GLU A 31 -26.37 23.85 -10.01
CA GLU A 31 -27.53 24.48 -10.64
C GLU A 31 -28.80 23.71 -10.29
N TYR A 32 -29.76 24.42 -9.70
CA TYR A 32 -31.09 23.90 -9.43
C TYR A 32 -32.12 24.65 -10.25
N LYS A 33 -33.04 23.92 -10.89
CA LYS A 33 -34.11 24.47 -11.72
C LYS A 33 -35.47 24.12 -11.13
N CYS A 34 -36.34 25.11 -10.99
CA CYS A 34 -37.71 24.89 -10.53
C CYS A 34 -38.60 24.53 -11.73
N GLY A 35 -39.21 23.34 -11.69
CA GLY A 35 -40.07 22.82 -12.75
C GLY A 35 -41.42 22.35 -12.22
N VAL A 36 -42.38 22.24 -13.12
CA VAL A 36 -43.66 21.60 -12.83
C VAL A 36 -43.50 20.08 -12.89
N VAL A 37 -43.93 19.41 -11.83
CA VAL A 37 -43.99 17.94 -11.74
C VAL A 37 -45.46 17.58 -11.61
N VAL A 38 -45.97 16.83 -12.60
CA VAL A 38 -47.33 16.29 -12.61
C VAL A 38 -47.33 14.99 -11.80
N ASP A 39 -48.35 14.79 -10.96
CA ASP A 39 -48.47 13.55 -10.21
C ASP A 39 -48.72 12.36 -11.17
N TYR A 40 -48.15 11.21 -10.85
CA TYR A 40 -48.31 10.02 -11.66
C TYR A 40 -49.73 9.45 -11.57
N TYR A 41 -50.38 9.60 -10.41
CA TYR A 41 -51.70 9.00 -10.15
C TYR A 41 -52.87 9.94 -10.45
N ASP A 42 -52.66 11.25 -10.45
CA ASP A 42 -53.66 12.26 -10.82
C ASP A 42 -53.05 13.32 -11.75
N PRO A 43 -53.34 13.26 -13.07
CA PRO A 43 -52.76 14.18 -14.04
C PRO A 43 -53.29 15.62 -13.91
N ASN A 44 -54.35 15.86 -13.14
CA ASN A 44 -54.86 17.21 -12.87
C ASN A 44 -54.13 17.88 -11.70
N GLN A 45 -53.34 17.13 -10.93
CA GLN A 45 -52.57 17.64 -9.81
C GLN A 45 -51.11 17.86 -10.24
N TYR A 46 -50.64 19.10 -10.09
CA TYR A 46 -49.26 19.47 -10.33
C TYR A 46 -48.66 20.18 -9.12
N ARG A 47 -47.34 20.05 -8.99
CA ARG A 47 -46.57 20.73 -7.94
C ARG A 47 -45.27 21.27 -8.53
N PHE A 48 -44.78 22.35 -7.93
CA PHE A 48 -43.49 22.91 -8.28
C PHE A 48 -42.42 22.26 -7.43
N GLU A 49 -41.45 21.61 -8.07
CA GLU A 49 -40.32 20.97 -7.40
C GLU A 49 -39.01 21.44 -8.02
N TRP A 50 -37.99 21.58 -7.17
CA TRP A 50 -36.61 21.67 -7.64
C TRP A 50 -36.17 20.32 -8.21
N ASN A 51 -35.30 20.35 -9.22
CA ASN A 51 -34.63 19.14 -9.67
C ASN A 51 -33.95 18.42 -8.50
N LYS A 52 -34.06 17.10 -8.50
CA LYS A 52 -33.38 16.25 -7.54
C LYS A 52 -31.91 16.19 -7.92
N GLY A 53 -31.04 16.43 -6.94
CA GLY A 53 -29.61 16.50 -7.16
C GLY A 53 -28.82 16.42 -5.87
N SER A 54 -27.53 16.14 -5.99
CA SER A 54 -26.63 16.11 -4.83
C SER A 54 -26.37 17.52 -4.28
N GLN A 55 -26.55 17.70 -2.97
CA GLN A 55 -26.38 19.02 -2.32
C GLN A 55 -24.95 19.55 -2.57
N PRO A 56 -24.80 20.78 -3.10
CA PRO A 56 -23.51 21.34 -3.39
C PRO A 56 -22.78 21.66 -2.08
N TRP A 57 -21.49 21.37 -2.07
CA TRP A 57 -20.62 21.73 -0.95
C TRP A 57 -19.27 22.24 -1.46
N CYS A 58 -18.65 23.10 -0.65
CA CYS A 58 -17.39 23.72 -1.00
C CYS A 58 -16.23 22.99 -0.33
N ARG A 59 -15.21 22.62 -1.12
CA ARG A 59 -13.96 22.06 -0.62
C ARG A 59 -12.77 22.94 -0.95
N SER A 60 -11.86 23.14 0.00
CA SER A 60 -10.64 23.92 -0.24
C SER A 60 -9.75 23.25 -1.30
N ARG A 61 -9.25 24.05 -2.26
CA ARG A 61 -8.37 23.59 -3.34
C ARG A 61 -7.03 23.06 -2.82
N GLU A 62 -6.51 23.68 -1.77
CA GLU A 62 -5.24 23.29 -1.15
C GLU A 62 -5.31 21.88 -0.57
N ARG A 63 -6.41 21.56 0.10
CA ARG A 63 -6.62 20.21 0.65
C ARG A 63 -6.72 19.17 -0.46
N ASP A 64 -7.43 19.45 -1.55
CA ASP A 64 -7.53 18.52 -2.69
C ASP A 64 -6.17 18.26 -3.35
N ASN A 65 -5.34 19.29 -3.50
CA ASN A 65 -3.99 19.13 -4.02
C ASN A 65 -3.11 18.31 -3.07
N LEU A 66 -3.18 18.60 -1.77
CA LEU A 66 -2.44 17.85 -0.76
C LEU A 66 -2.79 16.36 -0.79
N PHE A 67 -4.08 16.01 -0.85
CA PHE A 67 -4.49 14.60 -0.91
C PHE A 67 -4.01 13.92 -2.19
N LYS A 68 -4.07 14.59 -3.35
CA LYS A 68 -3.53 14.04 -4.60
C LYS A 68 -2.05 13.71 -4.49
N TRP A 69 -1.24 14.65 -3.98
CA TRP A 69 0.19 14.44 -3.80
C TRP A 69 0.49 13.35 -2.79
N LEU A 70 -0.22 13.33 -1.65
CA LEU A 70 -0.04 12.33 -0.62
C LEU A 70 -0.35 10.93 -1.14
N THR A 71 -1.43 10.75 -1.92
CA THR A 71 -1.78 9.46 -2.54
C THR A 71 -0.72 9.00 -3.54
N ILE A 72 -0.16 9.90 -4.35
CA ILE A 72 0.90 9.54 -5.31
C ILE A 72 2.14 9.07 -4.56
N VAL A 73 2.61 9.84 -3.58
CA VAL A 73 3.80 9.48 -2.78
C VAL A 73 3.58 8.16 -2.04
N SER A 74 2.41 7.98 -1.40
CA SER A 74 2.11 6.73 -0.67
C SER A 74 2.02 5.53 -1.60
N ALA A 75 1.44 5.68 -2.80
CA ALA A 75 1.38 4.62 -3.79
C ALA A 75 2.77 4.22 -4.28
N THR A 76 3.64 5.19 -4.59
CA THR A 76 5.02 4.91 -5.02
C THR A 76 5.81 4.16 -3.95
N VAL A 77 5.73 4.60 -2.69
CA VAL A 77 6.38 3.91 -1.57
C VAL A 77 5.83 2.49 -1.40
N GLY A 78 4.51 2.32 -1.51
CA GLY A 78 3.87 1.00 -1.41
C GLY A 78 4.35 0.02 -2.49
N ILE A 79 4.53 0.49 -3.73
CA ILE A 79 5.05 -0.33 -4.84
C ILE A 79 6.49 -0.76 -4.57
N ILE A 80 7.35 0.15 -4.13
CA ILE A 80 8.75 -0.18 -3.80
C ILE A 80 8.81 -1.22 -2.68
N MET A 81 8.01 -1.03 -1.62
CA MET A 81 7.93 -1.99 -0.52
C MET A 81 7.45 -3.37 -0.98
N ALA A 82 6.49 -3.44 -1.90
CA ALA A 82 6.03 -4.70 -2.47
C ALA A 82 7.15 -5.45 -3.19
N PHE A 83 7.96 -4.77 -4.01
CA PHE A 83 9.11 -5.39 -4.68
C PHE A 83 10.16 -5.90 -3.68
N VAL A 84 10.45 -5.13 -2.63
CA VAL A 84 11.38 -5.54 -1.58
C VAL A 84 10.88 -6.79 -0.85
N LEU A 85 9.58 -6.86 -0.52
CA LEU A 85 8.99 -8.03 0.13
C LEU A 85 9.02 -9.28 -0.77
N ILE A 86 8.76 -9.13 -2.07
CA ILE A 86 8.88 -10.23 -3.05
C ILE A 86 10.33 -10.70 -3.12
N PHE A 87 11.28 -9.78 -3.20
CA PHE A 87 12.70 -10.14 -3.23
C PHE A 87 13.12 -10.87 -1.96
N LEU A 88 12.77 -10.35 -0.78
CA LEU A 88 13.11 -10.95 0.50
C LEU A 88 12.47 -12.32 0.71
N SER A 89 11.21 -12.51 0.31
CA SER A 89 10.55 -13.82 0.41
C SER A 89 11.23 -14.87 -0.48
N CYS A 90 11.53 -14.53 -1.73
CA CYS A 90 12.33 -15.38 -2.63
C CYS A 90 13.73 -15.65 -2.07
N TRP A 91 14.37 -14.65 -1.47
CA TRP A 91 15.69 -14.76 -0.85
C TRP A 91 15.66 -15.72 0.35
N CYS A 92 14.68 -15.59 1.24
CA CYS A 92 14.50 -16.47 2.39
C CYS A 92 14.30 -17.94 1.96
N VAL A 93 13.50 -18.19 0.91
CA VAL A 93 13.33 -19.54 0.36
C VAL A 93 14.64 -20.08 -0.22
N LYS A 94 15.38 -19.25 -0.97
CA LYS A 94 16.68 -19.63 -1.55
C LYS A 94 17.70 -19.96 -0.46
N GLN A 95 17.78 -19.14 0.59
CA GLN A 95 18.69 -19.36 1.73
C GLN A 95 18.32 -20.64 2.48
N LYS A 96 17.02 -20.89 2.70
CA LYS A 96 16.57 -22.15 3.31
C LYS A 96 17.00 -23.37 2.48
N LYS A 97 16.81 -23.35 1.16
CA LYS A 97 17.24 -24.46 0.28
C LYS A 97 18.76 -24.68 0.30
N ARG A 98 19.56 -23.61 0.43
CA ARG A 98 21.03 -23.72 0.56
C ARG A 98 21.42 -24.40 1.86
N ARG A 99 20.84 -23.96 2.99
CA ARG A 99 21.06 -24.59 4.30
C ARG A 99 20.67 -26.08 4.29
N ASP A 100 19.51 -26.42 3.74
CA ASP A 100 19.05 -27.81 3.65
C ASP A 100 19.97 -28.68 2.76
N ALA A 101 20.59 -28.09 1.73
CA ALA A 101 21.56 -28.78 0.87
C ALA A 101 22.91 -28.99 1.56
N ASP A 102 23.39 -28.02 2.34
CA ASP A 102 24.63 -28.11 3.12
C ASP A 102 24.51 -29.16 4.24
N GLU A 103 23.36 -29.24 4.92
CA GLU A 103 23.04 -30.29 5.90
C GLU A 103 23.00 -31.69 5.26
N ARG A 104 22.41 -31.81 4.06
CA ARG A 104 22.40 -33.09 3.33
C ARG A 104 23.81 -33.49 2.87
N GLY A 105 24.57 -32.54 2.32
CA GLY A 105 25.96 -32.76 1.90
C GLY A 105 26.83 -33.23 3.05
N SER A 106 26.83 -32.51 4.16
CA SER A 106 27.56 -32.89 5.38
C SER A 106 27.15 -34.26 5.93
N SER A 107 25.86 -34.63 5.87
CA SER A 107 25.40 -35.98 6.28
C SER A 107 25.89 -37.10 5.36
N ILE A 108 26.06 -36.84 4.05
CA ILE A 108 26.61 -37.81 3.08
C ILE A 108 28.12 -37.98 3.31
N TYR A 109 28.85 -36.88 3.54
CA TYR A 109 30.27 -36.93 3.91
C TYR A 109 30.49 -37.64 5.26
N ALA A 110 29.58 -37.47 6.23
CA ALA A 110 29.61 -38.21 7.50
C ALA A 110 29.24 -39.70 7.37
N LYS A 111 28.51 -40.10 6.31
CA LYS A 111 28.09 -41.49 6.06
C LYS A 111 28.97 -42.26 5.08
N THR A 112 29.95 -41.64 4.44
CA THR A 112 30.88 -42.35 3.57
C THR A 112 31.99 -42.93 4.45
N PRO A 113 32.05 -44.26 4.71
CA PRO A 113 33.22 -44.81 5.38
C PRO A 113 34.41 -44.59 4.45
N LEU A 114 35.48 -43.99 4.98
CA LEU A 114 36.80 -43.93 4.35
C LEU A 114 37.21 -45.37 3.98
N ARG A 115 36.91 -45.81 2.75
CA ARG A 115 37.35 -47.10 2.21
C ARG A 115 38.59 -46.84 1.36
N GLY A 116 39.73 -46.84 2.04
CA GLY A 116 41.08 -46.82 1.47
C GLY A 116 42.03 -47.62 2.38
N PRO A 117 43.06 -48.28 1.83
CA PRO A 117 43.64 -49.50 2.38
C PRO A 117 44.46 -49.26 3.66
N THR A 118 44.38 -50.25 4.54
CA THR A 118 45.27 -50.58 5.66
C THR A 118 46.59 -49.79 5.70
N VAL A 119 46.65 -48.76 6.55
CA VAL A 119 47.89 -48.42 7.25
C VAL A 119 47.87 -49.19 8.56
N LYS A 120 48.31 -50.45 8.49
CA LYS A 120 48.74 -51.21 9.67
C LYS A 120 49.96 -50.49 10.23
N PHE A 121 50.04 -50.40 11.55
CA PHE A 121 51.26 -50.18 12.31
C PHE A 121 51.89 -48.77 12.28
N ILE A 122 51.21 -47.78 12.87
CA ILE A 122 51.88 -46.93 13.88
C ILE A 122 50.95 -46.85 15.10
N ARG A 123 50.73 -48.03 15.71
CA ARG A 123 50.22 -48.19 17.07
C ARG A 123 51.41 -48.44 18.00
N TYR A 124 52.44 -47.63 17.86
CA TYR A 124 53.39 -47.43 18.94
C TYR A 124 53.12 -46.04 19.50
N LEU A 125 52.32 -46.05 20.57
CA LEU A 125 52.40 -45.12 21.70
C LEU A 125 51.73 -43.74 21.53
N LEU A 126 50.47 -43.69 22.00
CA LEU A 126 49.98 -42.57 22.85
C LEU A 126 50.79 -42.56 24.18
N PRO A 127 50.94 -41.43 24.92
CA PRO A 127 49.83 -40.54 25.30
C PRO A 127 50.05 -39.01 25.26
N GLU A 128 48.91 -38.31 25.28
CA GLU A 128 48.63 -36.93 25.78
C GLU A 128 49.39 -35.75 25.13
N TYR A 129 48.77 -34.92 24.29
CA TYR A 129 47.64 -34.01 24.53
C TYR A 129 47.85 -33.05 25.71
N ILE A 130 48.38 -31.86 25.44
CA ILE A 130 48.05 -30.66 26.22
C ILE A 130 47.81 -29.46 25.27
N GLN A 131 46.53 -29.05 25.26
CA GLN A 131 46.00 -27.69 25.06
C GLN A 131 46.00 -26.99 23.69
N SER A 132 44.80 -26.99 23.08
CA SER A 132 44.07 -25.76 22.66
C SER A 132 44.34 -24.59 23.64
N PRO A 133 44.41 -23.28 23.27
CA PRO A 133 43.34 -22.63 22.51
C PRO A 133 43.65 -21.27 21.80
N TYR A 134 42.61 -20.65 21.22
CA TYR A 134 42.43 -19.23 20.91
C TYR A 134 43.60 -18.43 20.30
N PHE A 135 43.47 -17.97 19.05
CA PHE A 135 43.42 -16.52 18.81
C PHE A 135 42.96 -16.21 17.39
N ALA A 136 41.86 -15.48 17.31
CA ALA A 136 41.45 -14.73 16.15
C ALA A 136 42.58 -13.83 15.65
N LYS A 137 42.71 -13.65 14.34
CA LYS A 137 43.23 -12.39 13.80
C LYS A 137 42.71 -12.13 12.40
N ASN A 138 41.82 -11.14 12.35
CA ASN A 138 41.50 -10.33 11.19
C ASN A 138 42.78 -9.74 10.55
N VAL A 139 42.88 -9.74 9.22
CA VAL A 139 43.12 -8.61 8.27
C VAL A 139 43.92 -7.38 8.80
N PRO A 140 44.78 -6.62 8.05
CA PRO A 140 45.06 -6.56 6.59
C PRO A 140 46.55 -6.42 6.13
N LEU A 141 46.71 -6.50 4.80
CA LEU A 141 47.56 -5.75 3.85
C LEU A 141 48.88 -5.09 4.34
N ASN A 142 49.98 -5.48 3.69
CA ASN A 142 50.72 -4.60 2.77
C ASN A 142 51.34 -5.45 1.65
#